data_AF-A0A2K9MHS0-F1
#
_entry.id   AF-A0A2K9MHS0-F1
#
_cell.length_a   1.000
_cell.length_b   1.000
_cell.length_c   1.000
_cell.angle_alpha   90.00
_cell.angle_beta   90.00
_cell.angle_gamma   90.00
#
_symmetry.space_group_name_H-M   'P 1'
#
loop_
_entity.id
_entity.type
_entity.pdbx_description
1 polymer ?
#
loop_
_entity_poly.entity_id
_entity_poly.type
_entity_poly.pdbx_seq_one_letter_code
_entity_poly.pdbx_strand_id
1 'polypeptide(L)'
;MTPPLDHLLSPQAQSAVIAGSFLAAGWWVVAWQNRRRDRKNRAERVRDVQRALFAEIRAYLAVLDRDDIANYGAAMAERIEMEEGFFPIIPTEHNDAIFRAIVSDIHVLPRDTVDPVVLYYSQLNAISAMIADLRALDVERIGPVRAGAMYRDYISMKLGAAELGASAIKAILANMDGTGRPATWQMPR
;
A
#
# COMPACT_ATOMS: atom_id res chain seq x y z
N MET A 1 -55.73 20.26 -34.68
CA MET A 1 -54.81 19.11 -34.84
C MET A 1 -55.16 18.12 -33.75
N THR A 2 -55.88 17.06 -34.08
CA THR A 2 -56.22 15.98 -33.14
C THR A 2 -54.93 15.25 -32.76
N PRO A 3 -54.64 15.07 -31.46
CA PRO A 3 -53.45 14.35 -31.03
C PRO A 3 -53.49 12.88 -31.48
N PRO A 4 -52.33 12.28 -31.81
CA PRO A 4 -52.25 11.07 -32.64
C PRO A 4 -52.73 9.76 -31.97
N LEU A 5 -53.23 9.79 -30.72
CA LEU A 5 -53.58 8.59 -29.93
C LEU A 5 -55.05 8.54 -29.46
N ASP A 6 -55.89 9.50 -29.86
CA ASP A 6 -57.28 9.62 -29.40
C ASP A 6 -58.20 8.46 -29.79
N HIS A 7 -57.82 7.66 -30.79
CA HIS A 7 -58.60 6.49 -31.21
C HIS A 7 -58.41 5.25 -30.32
N LEU A 8 -57.43 5.24 -29.40
CA LEU A 8 -57.08 4.05 -28.61
C LEU A 8 -57.02 4.29 -27.09
N LEU A 9 -56.86 5.54 -26.62
CA LEU A 9 -56.68 5.87 -25.19
C LEU A 9 -57.42 7.15 -24.82
N SER A 10 -58.05 7.17 -23.64
CA SER A 10 -58.67 8.38 -23.09
C SER A 10 -57.61 9.47 -22.85
N PRO A 11 -57.97 10.77 -22.90
CA PRO A 11 -57.02 11.87 -22.69
C PRO A 11 -56.24 11.76 -21.37
N GLN A 12 -56.89 11.26 -20.32
CA GLN A 12 -56.27 11.01 -19.03
C GLN A 12 -55.25 9.86 -19.10
N ALA A 13 -55.54 8.80 -19.84
CA ALA A 13 -54.62 7.68 -20.04
C ALA A 13 -53.38 8.09 -20.84
N GLN A 14 -53.52 8.95 -21.86
CA GLN A 14 -52.37 9.50 -22.59
C GLN A 14 -51.46 10.33 -21.67
N SER A 15 -52.04 11.18 -20.81
CA SER A 15 -51.28 11.98 -19.86
C SER A 15 -50.54 11.13 -18.83
N ALA A 16 -51.16 10.04 -18.35
CA ALA A 16 -50.56 9.12 -17.40
C ALA A 16 -49.39 8.31 -18.01
N VAL A 17 -49.53 7.89 -19.27
CA VAL A 17 -48.46 7.18 -20.02
C VAL A 17 -47.26 8.10 -20.25
N ILE A 18 -47.51 9.36 -20.62
CA ILE A 18 -46.45 10.36 -20.80
C ILE A 18 -45.75 10.62 -19.47
N ALA A 19 -46.51 10.92 -18.41
CA ALA A 19 -45.95 11.17 -17.08
C ALA A 19 -45.16 9.97 -16.54
N GLY A 20 -45.68 8.74 -16.68
CA GLY A 20 -45.00 7.52 -16.29
C GLY A 20 -43.68 7.30 -17.05
N SER A 21 -43.67 7.64 -18.34
CA SER A 21 -42.48 7.51 -19.20
C SER A 21 -41.37 8.50 -18.81
N PHE A 22 -41.73 9.75 -18.48
CA PHE A 22 -40.77 10.74 -17.96
C PHE A 22 -40.17 10.34 -16.61
N LEU A 23 -40.98 9.78 -15.70
CA LEU A 23 -40.49 9.26 -14.42
C LEU A 23 -39.53 8.08 -14.59
N ALA A 24 -39.86 7.13 -15.46
CA ALA A 24 -39.00 5.98 -15.75
C ALA A 24 -37.67 6.39 -16.40
N ALA A 25 -37.70 7.32 -17.36
CA ALA A 25 -36.49 7.86 -17.99
C ALA A 25 -35.61 8.62 -16.98
N GLY A 26 -36.22 9.38 -16.06
CA GLY A 26 -35.52 10.06 -14.96
C GLY A 26 -34.76 9.09 -14.05
N TRP A 27 -35.37 7.97 -13.66
CA TRP A 27 -34.72 6.95 -12.85
C TRP A 27 -33.53 6.31 -13.58
N TRP A 28 -33.67 6.02 -14.87
CA TRP A 28 -32.57 5.45 -15.67
C TRP A 28 -31.36 6.39 -15.73
N VAL A 29 -31.60 7.68 -16.00
CA VAL A 29 -30.53 8.69 -16.06
C VAL A 29 -29.85 8.82 -14.70
N VAL A 30 -30.62 8.85 -13.60
CA VAL A 30 -30.06 8.87 -12.23
C VAL A 30 -29.25 7.59 -11.95
N ALA A 31 -29.75 6.42 -12.31
CA ALA A 31 -29.02 5.16 -12.14
C ALA A 31 -27.71 5.12 -12.97
N TRP A 32 -27.74 5.66 -14.19
CA TRP A 32 -26.56 5.78 -15.04
C TRP A 32 -25.54 6.79 -14.49
N GLN A 33 -26.01 7.96 -14.02
CA GLN A 33 -25.17 8.97 -13.38
C GLN A 33 -24.55 8.43 -12.09
N ASN A 34 -25.32 7.72 -11.26
CA ASN A 34 -24.84 7.08 -10.04
C ASN A 34 -23.77 6.04 -10.37
N ARG A 35 -24.02 5.13 -11.32
CA ARG A 35 -23.00 4.15 -11.78
C ARG A 35 -21.72 4.81 -12.29
N ARG A 36 -21.82 5.96 -12.96
CA ARG A 36 -20.64 6.71 -13.45
C ARG A 36 -19.89 7.39 -12.31
N ARG A 37 -20.59 7.98 -11.34
CA ARG A 37 -20.01 8.57 -10.13
C ARG A 37 -19.33 7.51 -9.27
N ASP A 38 -19.97 6.38 -9.04
CA ASP A 38 -19.41 5.27 -8.24
C ASP A 38 -18.10 4.74 -8.84
N ARG A 39 -18.05 4.59 -10.18
CA ARG A 39 -16.82 4.22 -10.89
C ARG A 39 -15.72 5.26 -10.75
N LYS A 40 -16.07 6.56 -10.86
CA LYS A 40 -15.11 7.66 -10.70
C LYS A 40 -14.56 7.72 -9.28
N ASN A 41 -15.43 7.64 -8.27
CA ASN A 41 -15.06 7.64 -6.86
C ASN A 41 -14.16 6.45 -6.52
N ARG A 42 -14.45 5.26 -7.08
CA ARG A 42 -13.59 4.09 -6.91
C ARG A 42 -12.20 4.31 -7.50
N ALA A 43 -12.10 4.88 -8.71
CA ALA A 43 -10.81 5.17 -9.35
C ALA A 43 -10.01 6.25 -8.61
N GLU A 44 -10.68 7.27 -8.06
CA GLU A 44 -10.04 8.27 -7.20
C GLU A 44 -9.50 7.63 -5.93
N ARG A 45 -10.32 6.83 -5.24
CA ARG A 45 -9.89 6.09 -4.04
C ARG A 45 -8.67 5.20 -4.29
N VAL A 46 -8.64 4.45 -5.40
CA VAL A 46 -7.49 3.61 -5.76
C VAL A 46 -6.21 4.45 -5.89
N ARG A 47 -6.28 5.57 -6.60
CA ARG A 47 -5.13 6.45 -6.84
C ARG A 47 -4.62 7.08 -5.55
N ASP A 48 -5.52 7.54 -4.69
CA ASP A 48 -5.14 8.15 -3.41
C ASP A 48 -4.44 7.14 -2.50
N VAL A 49 -4.98 5.91 -2.43
CA VAL A 49 -4.37 4.80 -1.70
C VAL A 49 -2.99 4.45 -2.25
N GLN A 50 -2.87 4.29 -3.57
CA GLN A 50 -1.58 4.01 -4.23
C GLN A 50 -0.55 5.12 -3.95
N ARG A 51 -0.96 6.39 -4.01
CA ARG A 51 -0.10 7.53 -3.74
C ARG A 51 0.36 7.57 -2.29
N ALA A 52 -0.52 7.28 -1.35
CA ALA A 52 -0.20 7.24 0.07
C ALA A 52 0.77 6.10 0.38
N LEU A 53 0.51 4.89 -0.13
CA LEU A 53 1.41 3.74 0.01
C LEU A 53 2.78 4.02 -0.62
N PHE A 54 2.81 4.58 -1.82
CA PHE A 54 4.06 4.97 -2.47
C PHE A 54 4.89 5.90 -1.60
N ALA A 55 4.25 6.92 -1.00
CA ALA A 55 4.93 7.88 -0.14
C ALA A 55 5.49 7.22 1.14
N GLU A 56 4.71 6.35 1.80
CA GLU A 56 5.14 5.62 3.00
C GLU A 56 6.36 4.72 2.71
N ILE A 57 6.26 3.87 1.68
CA ILE A 57 7.34 2.96 1.29
C ILE A 57 8.59 3.76 0.92
N ARG A 58 8.44 4.80 0.10
CA ARG A 58 9.57 5.64 -0.33
C ARG A 58 10.25 6.35 0.85
N ALA A 59 9.49 6.80 1.84
CA ALA A 59 10.05 7.43 3.03
C ALA A 59 10.97 6.47 3.80
N TYR A 60 10.54 5.22 3.99
CA TYR A 60 11.38 4.21 4.65
C TYR A 60 12.62 3.85 3.83
N LEU A 61 12.48 3.65 2.51
CA LEU A 61 13.62 3.37 1.64
C LEU A 61 14.67 4.48 1.66
N ALA A 62 14.24 5.75 1.68
CA ALA A 62 15.15 6.87 1.77
C ALA A 62 15.95 6.90 3.08
N VAL A 63 15.38 6.39 4.19
CA VAL A 63 16.11 6.23 5.46
C VAL A 63 17.15 5.12 5.35
N LEU A 64 16.77 3.96 4.80
CA LEU A 64 17.70 2.83 4.64
C LEU A 64 18.91 3.18 3.75
N ASP A 65 18.66 3.95 2.69
CA ASP A 65 19.68 4.43 1.76
C ASP A 65 20.63 5.44 2.43
N ARG A 66 20.06 6.47 3.07
CA ARG A 66 20.82 7.51 3.77
C ARG A 66 21.74 6.94 4.86
N ASP A 67 21.28 5.93 5.58
CA ASP A 67 21.98 5.39 6.73
C ASP A 67 23.03 4.33 6.34
N ASP A 68 23.19 4.00 5.05
CA ASP A 68 24.08 2.96 4.53
C ASP A 68 24.04 1.70 5.40
N ILE A 69 22.82 1.14 5.50
CA ILE A 69 22.46 0.17 6.52
C ILE A 69 23.36 -1.08 6.50
N ALA A 70 23.94 -1.42 5.35
CA ALA A 70 24.89 -2.53 5.20
C ALA A 70 26.20 -2.24 5.96
N ASN A 71 26.84 -1.09 5.69
CA ASN A 71 28.09 -0.71 6.32
C ASN A 71 27.90 -0.40 7.81
N TYR A 72 26.83 0.32 8.16
CA TYR A 72 26.44 0.55 9.55
C TYR A 72 26.24 -0.77 10.30
N GLY A 73 25.54 -1.72 9.67
CA GLY A 73 25.25 -3.02 10.26
C GLY A 73 26.49 -3.87 10.50
N ALA A 74 27.42 -3.89 9.54
CA ALA A 74 28.68 -4.63 9.66
C ALA A 74 29.56 -4.06 10.77
N ALA A 75 29.72 -2.74 10.84
CA ALA A 75 30.49 -2.06 11.87
C ALA A 75 29.88 -2.28 13.27
N MET A 76 28.56 -2.21 13.39
CA MET A 76 27.91 -2.42 14.68
C MET A 76 28.02 -3.87 15.17
N ALA A 77 27.90 -4.85 14.27
CA ALA A 77 28.09 -6.25 14.62
C ALA A 77 29.52 -6.56 15.08
N GLU A 78 30.52 -5.95 14.45
CA GLU A 78 31.92 -6.04 14.89
C GLU A 78 32.10 -5.47 16.31
N ARG A 79 31.48 -4.33 16.61
CA ARG A 79 31.49 -3.76 17.96
C ARG A 79 30.83 -4.66 19.00
N ILE A 80 29.71 -5.30 18.67
CA ILE A 80 29.07 -6.30 19.56
C ILE A 80 30.02 -7.47 19.85
N GLU A 81 30.81 -7.89 18.87
CA GLU A 81 31.75 -9.00 19.02
C GLU A 81 33.02 -8.63 19.81
N MET A 82 33.51 -7.39 19.67
CA MET A 82 34.81 -6.96 20.22
C MET A 82 34.72 -6.15 21.51
N GLU A 83 33.64 -5.38 21.72
CA GLU A 83 33.48 -4.54 22.90
C GLU A 83 32.73 -5.30 24.00
N GLU A 84 33.41 -5.58 25.11
CA GLU A 84 32.83 -6.31 26.24
C GLU A 84 31.62 -5.56 26.82
N GLY A 85 30.49 -6.27 26.97
CA GLY A 85 29.25 -5.70 27.51
C GLY A 85 28.51 -4.74 26.57
N PHE A 86 28.98 -4.55 25.33
CA PHE A 86 28.34 -3.66 24.39
C PHE A 86 27.17 -4.34 23.64
N PHE A 87 26.03 -3.68 23.63
CA PHE A 87 24.93 -3.99 22.71
C PHE A 87 24.20 -2.69 22.33
N PRO A 88 23.91 -2.45 21.03
CA PRO A 88 23.29 -1.21 20.60
C PRO A 88 21.84 -1.12 21.08
N ILE A 89 21.37 0.11 21.29
CA ILE A 89 19.94 0.38 21.44
C ILE A 89 19.27 0.17 20.09
N ILE A 90 18.25 -0.69 20.06
CA ILE A 90 17.46 -0.95 18.84
C ILE A 90 16.12 -0.21 18.98
N PRO A 91 15.89 0.87 18.20
CA PRO A 91 14.66 1.63 18.28
C PRO A 91 13.47 0.85 17.73
N THR A 92 12.29 1.13 18.26
CA THR A 92 11.03 0.68 17.63
C THR A 92 10.82 1.44 16.34
N GLU A 93 10.41 0.72 15.30
CA GLU A 93 10.13 1.28 13.99
C GLU A 93 8.62 1.21 13.68
N HIS A 94 8.07 2.28 13.12
CA HIS A 94 6.67 2.38 12.71
C HIS A 94 6.60 2.94 11.28
N ASN A 95 6.77 2.06 10.29
CA ASN A 95 6.86 2.40 8.87
C ASN A 95 5.67 1.83 8.06
N ASP A 96 4.51 1.70 8.69
CA ASP A 96 3.32 0.98 8.21
C ASP A 96 2.00 1.66 8.60
N ALA A 97 2.02 2.96 8.91
CA ALA A 97 0.85 3.69 9.40
C ALA A 97 -0.25 3.79 8.34
N ILE A 98 0.11 4.12 7.10
CA ILE A 98 -0.82 4.17 5.96
C ILE A 98 -1.33 2.78 5.65
N PHE A 99 -0.44 1.78 5.57
CA PHE A 99 -0.85 0.40 5.31
C PHE A 99 -1.87 -0.12 6.33
N ARG A 100 -1.62 0.08 7.63
CA ARG A 100 -2.56 -0.30 8.69
C ARG A 100 -3.92 0.37 8.55
N ALA A 101 -3.96 1.63 8.12
CA ALA A 101 -5.21 2.35 7.92
C ALA A 101 -6.05 1.84 6.74
N ILE A 102 -5.44 1.14 5.78
CA ILE A 102 -6.12 0.72 4.54
C ILE A 102 -6.21 -0.79 4.35
N VAL A 103 -5.59 -1.61 5.22
CA VAL A 103 -5.44 -3.05 4.98
C VAL A 103 -6.79 -3.77 4.83
N SER A 104 -7.83 -3.30 5.53
CA SER A 104 -9.21 -3.81 5.38
C SER A 104 -9.79 -3.57 3.99
N ASP A 105 -9.29 -2.56 3.27
CA ASP A 105 -9.70 -2.16 1.93
C ASP A 105 -8.66 -2.52 0.87
N ILE A 106 -7.68 -3.38 1.17
CA ILE A 106 -6.58 -3.68 0.23
C ILE A 106 -7.08 -4.30 -1.08
N HIS A 107 -8.27 -4.92 -1.06
CA HIS A 107 -8.97 -5.43 -2.24
C HIS A 107 -9.33 -4.34 -3.27
N VAL A 108 -9.21 -3.06 -2.92
CA VAL A 108 -9.40 -1.93 -3.83
C VAL A 108 -8.22 -1.82 -4.79
N LEU A 109 -7.02 -2.24 -4.39
CA LEU A 109 -5.83 -2.22 -5.24
C LEU A 109 -5.89 -3.24 -6.37
N PRO A 110 -5.22 -2.98 -7.50
CA PRO A 110 -5.02 -3.97 -8.55
C PRO A 110 -4.28 -5.20 -8.01
N ARG A 111 -4.63 -6.39 -8.50
CA ARG A 111 -4.03 -7.67 -8.05
C ARG A 111 -2.50 -7.64 -8.12
N ASP A 112 -1.96 -7.13 -9.21
CA ASP A 112 -0.50 -7.05 -9.44
C ASP A 112 0.20 -6.01 -8.54
N THR A 113 -0.57 -5.18 -7.82
CA THR A 113 -0.06 -4.27 -6.77
C THR A 113 -0.17 -4.88 -5.38
N VAL A 114 -1.21 -5.70 -5.12
CA VAL A 114 -1.46 -6.28 -3.79
C VAL A 114 -0.29 -7.14 -3.34
N ASP A 115 0.15 -8.11 -4.16
CA ASP A 115 1.14 -9.09 -3.73
C ASP A 115 2.48 -8.45 -3.32
N PRO A 116 3.10 -7.55 -4.12
CA PRO A 116 4.34 -6.89 -3.74
C PRO A 116 4.20 -6.00 -2.49
N VAL A 117 3.07 -5.31 -2.34
CA VAL A 117 2.78 -4.47 -1.17
C VAL A 117 2.68 -5.33 0.09
N VAL A 118 1.93 -6.43 0.02
CA VAL A 118 1.77 -7.35 1.16
C VAL A 118 3.09 -7.99 1.55
N LEU A 119 3.92 -8.43 0.58
CA LEU A 119 5.23 -8.99 0.87
C LEU A 119 6.13 -7.99 1.60
N TYR A 120 6.16 -6.73 1.15
CA TYR A 120 6.92 -5.67 1.80
C TYR A 120 6.47 -5.43 3.25
N TYR A 121 5.17 -5.25 3.50
CA TYR A 121 4.69 -5.00 4.87
C TYR A 121 4.79 -6.24 5.77
N SER A 122 4.69 -7.45 5.20
CA SER A 122 4.99 -8.69 5.93
C SER A 122 6.44 -8.72 6.42
N GLN A 123 7.40 -8.28 5.59
CA GLN A 123 8.79 -8.14 5.98
C GLN A 123 8.97 -7.11 7.11
N LEU A 124 8.27 -5.97 7.07
CA LEU A 124 8.32 -4.99 8.17
C LEU A 124 7.79 -5.55 9.49
N ASN A 125 6.74 -6.39 9.43
CA ASN A 125 6.24 -7.09 10.61
C ASN A 125 7.28 -8.08 11.18
N ALA A 126 7.95 -8.83 10.30
CA ALA A 126 9.03 -9.73 10.72
C ALA A 126 10.21 -8.96 11.35
N ILE A 127 10.59 -7.81 10.78
CA ILE A 127 11.60 -6.92 11.35
C ILE A 127 11.17 -6.42 12.73
N SER A 128 9.90 -6.03 12.89
CA SER A 128 9.38 -5.56 14.17
C SER A 128 9.42 -6.64 15.25
N ALA A 129 9.15 -7.90 14.89
CA ALA A 129 9.30 -9.04 15.78
C ALA A 129 10.78 -9.27 16.15
N MET A 130 11.69 -9.23 15.17
CA MET A 130 13.12 -9.34 15.42
C MET A 130 13.66 -8.21 16.32
N ILE A 131 13.17 -6.98 16.17
CA ILE A 131 13.51 -5.86 17.07
C ILE A 131 13.08 -6.18 18.50
N ALA A 132 11.88 -6.74 18.70
CA ALA A 132 11.41 -7.12 20.02
C ALA A 132 12.29 -8.21 20.65
N ASP A 133 12.66 -9.23 19.86
CA ASP A 133 13.53 -10.33 20.30
C ASP A 133 14.94 -9.84 20.67
N LEU A 134 15.54 -8.98 19.84
CA LEU A 134 16.87 -8.42 20.10
C LEU A 134 16.88 -7.49 21.31
N ARG A 135 15.78 -6.79 21.61
CA ARG A 135 15.66 -5.97 22.82
C ARG A 135 15.50 -6.79 24.09
N ALA A 136 15.01 -8.02 23.97
CA ALA A 136 14.88 -8.97 25.08
C ALA A 136 16.13 -9.88 25.22
N LEU A 137 17.17 -9.61 24.44
CA LEU A 137 18.36 -10.45 24.37
C LEU A 137 19.20 -10.36 25.65
N ASP A 138 19.55 -11.52 26.18
CA ASP A 138 20.52 -11.65 27.27
C ASP A 138 21.89 -12.01 26.69
N VAL A 139 22.69 -10.96 26.41
CA VAL A 139 23.99 -11.06 25.76
C VAL A 139 25.00 -11.84 26.60
N GLU A 140 24.95 -11.70 27.93
CA GLU A 140 25.83 -12.43 28.85
C GLU A 140 25.60 -13.94 28.74
N ARG A 141 24.33 -14.37 28.61
CA ARG A 141 23.97 -15.78 28.49
C ARG A 141 24.29 -16.38 27.12
N ILE A 142 24.06 -15.64 26.03
CA ILE A 142 24.20 -16.19 24.67
C ILE A 142 25.58 -15.97 24.04
N GLY A 143 26.34 -15.04 24.60
CA GLY A 143 27.67 -14.65 24.14
C GLY A 143 27.64 -13.62 22.99
N PRO A 144 28.70 -12.80 22.87
CA PRO A 144 28.76 -11.69 21.92
C PRO A 144 28.75 -12.14 20.45
N VAL A 145 29.39 -13.28 20.13
CA VAL A 145 29.40 -13.83 18.76
C VAL A 145 27.99 -14.17 18.27
N ARG A 146 27.17 -14.77 19.13
CA ARG A 146 25.78 -15.12 18.76
C ARG A 146 24.91 -13.87 18.69
N ALA A 147 25.09 -12.92 19.60
CA ALA A 147 24.39 -11.63 19.56
C ALA A 147 24.73 -10.85 18.27
N GLY A 148 26.01 -10.81 17.88
CA GLY A 148 26.48 -10.22 16.63
C GLY A 148 25.86 -10.89 15.40
N ALA A 149 25.80 -12.22 15.37
CA ALA A 149 25.14 -12.96 14.29
C ALA A 149 23.64 -12.60 14.17
N MET A 150 22.90 -12.57 15.28
CA MET A 150 21.48 -12.17 15.28
C MET A 150 21.29 -10.71 14.82
N TYR A 151 22.21 -9.82 15.19
CA TYR A 151 22.20 -8.45 14.70
C TYR A 151 22.46 -8.38 13.18
N ARG A 152 23.39 -9.18 12.64
CA ARG A 152 23.61 -9.30 11.18
C ARG A 152 22.36 -9.83 10.45
N ASP A 153 21.64 -10.77 11.05
CA ASP A 153 20.36 -11.26 10.49
C ASP A 153 19.32 -10.14 10.44
N TYR A 154 19.19 -9.35 11.51
CA TYR A 154 18.33 -8.16 11.54
C TYR A 154 18.67 -7.15 10.43
N ILE A 155 19.96 -6.85 10.23
CA ILE A 155 20.41 -5.97 9.15
C ILE A 155 20.08 -6.57 7.78
N SER A 156 20.29 -7.87 7.59
CA SER A 156 19.95 -8.58 6.36
C SER A 156 18.44 -8.51 6.06
N MET A 157 17.60 -8.59 7.10
CA MET A 157 16.16 -8.40 6.96
C MET A 157 15.80 -6.98 6.50
N LYS A 158 16.50 -5.94 6.98
CA LYS A 158 16.30 -4.55 6.53
C LYS A 158 16.73 -4.35 5.07
N LEU A 159 17.82 -4.97 4.65
CA LEU A 159 18.24 -4.99 3.24
C LEU A 159 17.18 -5.69 2.37
N GLY A 160 16.66 -6.84 2.81
CA GLY A 160 15.55 -7.51 2.12
C GLY A 160 14.27 -6.64 2.05
N ALA A 161 13.97 -5.85 3.08
CA ALA A 161 12.87 -4.89 3.03
C ALA A 161 13.11 -3.78 1.99
N ALA A 162 14.35 -3.39 1.74
CA ALA A 162 14.68 -2.42 0.69
C ALA A 162 14.34 -2.97 -0.71
N GLU A 163 14.71 -4.23 -0.97
CA GLU A 163 14.41 -4.91 -2.24
C GLU A 163 12.91 -5.11 -2.47
N LEU A 164 12.19 -5.55 -1.43
CA LEU A 164 10.74 -5.71 -1.47
C LEU A 164 10.03 -4.36 -1.64
N GLY A 165 10.50 -3.32 -0.95
CA GLY A 165 9.97 -1.96 -1.08
C GLY A 165 10.17 -1.39 -2.48
N ALA A 166 11.33 -1.60 -3.09
CA ALA A 166 11.59 -1.20 -4.48
C ALA A 166 10.65 -1.92 -5.46
N SER A 167 10.41 -3.21 -5.24
CA SER A 167 9.47 -4.01 -6.02
C SER A 167 8.02 -3.52 -5.87
N ALA A 168 7.60 -3.19 -4.64
CA ALA A 168 6.28 -2.63 -4.36
C ALA A 168 6.09 -1.26 -5.03
N ILE A 169 7.09 -0.37 -4.95
CA ILE A 169 7.07 0.92 -5.65
C ILE A 169 6.91 0.72 -7.15
N LYS A 170 7.67 -0.19 -7.76
CA LYS A 170 7.55 -0.49 -9.19
C LYS A 170 6.15 -0.96 -9.56
N ALA A 171 5.55 -1.83 -8.75
CA ALA A 171 4.21 -2.34 -8.96
C ALA A 171 3.13 -1.24 -8.82
N ILE A 172 3.26 -0.37 -7.82
CA ILE A 172 2.37 0.79 -7.64
C ILE A 172 2.47 1.71 -8.86
N LEU A 173 3.67 2.09 -9.27
CA LEU A 173 3.91 2.99 -10.41
C LEU A 173 3.35 2.43 -11.73
N ALA A 174 3.53 1.12 -11.99
CA ALA A 174 2.99 0.48 -13.18
C ALA A 174 1.45 0.53 -13.27
N ASN A 175 0.79 0.71 -12.12
CA ASN A 175 -0.66 0.71 -12.01
C ASN A 175 -1.27 2.10 -11.72
N MET A 176 -0.46 3.12 -11.45
CA MET A 176 -0.93 4.49 -11.17
C MET A 176 -1.51 5.20 -12.40
N ASP A 177 -0.99 4.91 -13.59
CA ASP A 177 -1.45 5.54 -14.84
C ASP A 177 -2.67 4.85 -15.46
N GLY A 178 -3.19 3.78 -14.83
CA GLY A 178 -4.34 3.01 -15.31
C GLY A 178 -4.10 2.28 -16.65
N THR A 179 -2.87 2.27 -17.17
CA THR A 179 -2.49 1.64 -18.45
C THR A 179 -1.82 0.27 -18.29
N GLY A 180 -1.44 -0.12 -17.06
CA GLY A 180 -0.66 -1.34 -16.82
C GLY A 180 0.75 -1.30 -17.42
N ARG A 181 1.22 -0.14 -17.90
CA ARG A 181 2.57 0.03 -18.44
C ARG A 181 3.50 0.44 -17.31
N PRO A 182 4.67 -0.21 -17.14
CA PRO A 182 5.63 0.20 -16.13
C PRO A 182 6.08 1.63 -16.40
N ALA A 183 5.75 2.55 -15.49
CA ALA A 183 6.33 3.89 -15.52
C ALA A 183 7.84 3.75 -15.33
N THR A 184 8.62 4.24 -16.28
CA THR A 184 10.09 4.22 -16.22
C THR A 184 10.55 5.24 -15.19
N TRP A 185 10.67 4.81 -13.93
CA TRP A 185 11.35 5.57 -12.88
C TRP A 185 12.81 5.09 -12.77
N GLN A 186 13.76 5.99 -13.01
CA GLN A 186 15.18 5.75 -12.74
C GLN A 186 15.51 6.18 -11.31
N MET A 187 16.17 5.30 -10.56
CA MET A 187 16.71 5.65 -9.24
C MET A 187 17.73 6.80 -9.35
N PRO A 188 17.79 7.73 -8.39
CA PRO A 188 18.98 8.57 -8.25
C PRO A 188 20.16 7.64 -7.93
N ARG A 189 21.30 7.92 -8.55
CA ARG A 189 22.57 7.22 -8.31
C ARG A 189 23.14 7.56 -6.95
#